data_AF-A0A497L106-F1
#
_entry.id   AF-A0A497L106-F1
#
_cell.length_a   1.000
_cell.length_b   1.000
_cell.length_c   1.000
_cell.angle_alpha   90.00
_cell.angle_beta   90.00
_cell.angle_gamma   90.00
#
_symmetry.space_group_name_H-M   'P 1'
#
loop_
_entity.id
_entity.type
_entity.pdbx_description
1 polymer ?
#
loop_
_entity_poly.entity_id
_entity_poly.type
_entity_poly.pdbx_seq_one_letter_code
_entity_poly.pdbx_strand_id
1 'polypeptide(L)'
;MPKGYAGRLLRVDLTAGKWKAEEISEGMMRNFVGGNGFAAYIMFNELKPGVDPLGPDNILMFMTGPLTGTPFPSSGRYAAYAKSPLTTAVWGEAHSGGYWGPELKYAGFDGIIITGKSDKPVYLWIHDGEVEIRDASHIWGLDVFETDTIIKQELGDDRVKVACIGPAGEKLVRLACIMNDLYRAAGRCGLGAVMGSKNLKAIAVRGSMDIEVEKPEEFVEVVRELLAKMKDNPVTGQALPTFGTNVLTNIINTAGGLPTYNFQQGWHPDAWLNSGERMRDTILVKNRGCRFCWIRCARFCAITTGPYAGTVGEGPEYETVWAFGSNCGVFRLDAIHAANTLCNRYGLDTISAGNIIGWAMELYERGILTKEDTDGLELTFGNHEAMVELVERIALRKGKFADLLAEGWLRAAEKIGKGSERLVMAVKGLGLPAYSPRAFWGHALAYATNVRGGCHLRAYMIAPEVLGVPKKMDPLTTEGKA
;
A
#
# COMPACT_ATOMS: atom_id res chain seq x y z
N MET A 1 -30.48 8.72 11.27
CA MET A 1 -29.09 8.49 10.83
C MET A 1 -29.11 7.64 9.56
N PRO A 2 -28.44 8.06 8.48
CA PRO A 2 -28.22 7.20 7.32
C PRO A 2 -27.69 5.82 7.74
N LYS A 3 -28.26 4.74 7.19
CA LYS A 3 -27.79 3.36 7.44
C LYS A 3 -26.50 3.07 6.67
N GLY A 4 -25.84 1.96 7.01
CA GLY A 4 -24.52 1.59 6.50
C GLY A 4 -23.36 2.16 7.30
N TYR A 5 -23.61 3.03 8.30
CA TYR A 5 -22.60 3.58 9.20
C TYR A 5 -22.60 2.84 10.54
N ALA A 6 -21.43 2.80 11.21
CA ALA A 6 -21.39 2.43 12.62
C ALA A 6 -21.77 3.62 13.52
N GLY A 7 -21.68 4.85 12.98
CA GLY A 7 -22.20 6.08 13.54
C GLY A 7 -21.18 6.91 14.33
N ARG A 8 -19.96 6.39 14.54
CA ARG A 8 -18.96 7.01 15.43
C ARG A 8 -17.55 7.04 14.84
N LEU A 9 -16.80 8.09 15.17
CA LEU A 9 -15.35 8.18 14.98
C LEU A 9 -14.66 8.07 16.33
N LEU A 10 -13.61 7.25 16.40
CA LEU A 10 -12.74 7.15 17.57
C LEU A 10 -11.65 8.23 17.49
N ARG A 11 -11.57 9.12 18.47
CA ARG A 11 -10.42 10.02 18.62
C ARG A 11 -9.50 9.53 19.72
N VAL A 12 -8.21 9.46 19.43
CA VAL A 12 -7.17 9.03 20.36
C VAL A 12 -6.08 10.10 20.43
N ASP A 13 -5.84 10.61 21.62
CA ASP A 13 -4.68 11.43 21.94
C ASP A 13 -3.66 10.56 22.67
N LEU A 14 -2.59 10.19 21.97
CA LEU A 14 -1.54 9.32 22.50
C LEU A 14 -0.65 10.01 23.51
N THR A 15 -0.58 11.36 23.50
CA THR A 15 0.17 12.12 24.51
C THR A 15 -0.60 12.18 25.81
N ALA A 16 -1.91 12.43 25.74
CA ALA A 16 -2.76 12.42 26.93
C ALA A 16 -3.11 11.01 27.42
N GLY A 17 -2.89 9.98 26.61
CA GLY A 17 -3.31 8.60 26.89
C GLY A 17 -4.83 8.47 27.00
N LYS A 18 -5.58 9.26 26.21
CA LYS A 18 -7.03 9.35 26.29
C LYS A 18 -7.68 9.09 24.94
N TRP A 19 -8.92 8.61 24.98
CA TRP A 19 -9.75 8.47 23.81
C TRP A 19 -11.16 8.99 24.06
N LYS A 20 -11.88 9.28 22.99
CA LYS A 20 -13.32 9.55 23.00
C LYS A 20 -13.97 9.04 21.72
N ALA A 21 -15.19 8.57 21.82
CA ALA A 21 -16.05 8.31 20.67
C ALA A 21 -16.86 9.57 20.34
N GLU A 22 -16.88 9.97 19.08
CA GLU A 22 -17.66 11.10 18.59
C GLU A 22 -18.73 10.63 17.61
N GLU A 23 -19.97 11.06 17.82
CA GLU A 23 -21.03 10.82 16.84
C GLU A 23 -20.76 11.58 15.54
N ILE A 24 -21.00 10.92 14.43
CA ILE A 24 -20.87 11.53 13.11
C ILE A 24 -22.17 12.25 12.80
N SER A 25 -22.09 13.56 12.55
CA SER A 25 -23.26 14.32 12.14
C SER A 25 -23.83 13.82 10.81
N GLU A 26 -25.16 13.88 10.67
CA GLU A 26 -25.82 13.52 9.41
C GLU A 26 -25.34 14.37 8.23
N GLY A 27 -25.04 15.66 8.48
CA GLY A 27 -24.46 16.55 7.46
C GLY A 27 -23.11 16.05 6.96
N MET A 28 -22.24 15.55 7.85
CA MET A 28 -20.95 14.97 7.45
C MET A 28 -21.16 13.70 6.63
N MET A 29 -22.05 12.80 7.06
CA MET A 29 -22.37 11.57 6.30
C MET A 29 -22.88 11.87 4.89
N ARG A 30 -23.81 12.81 4.75
CA ARG A 30 -24.43 13.14 3.45
C ARG A 30 -23.50 13.89 2.51
N ASN A 31 -22.70 14.82 3.03
CA ASN A 31 -21.85 15.68 2.18
C ASN A 31 -20.51 15.05 1.83
N PHE A 32 -20.00 14.14 2.67
CA PHE A 32 -18.65 13.59 2.51
C PHE A 32 -18.62 12.07 2.38
N VAL A 33 -19.74 11.38 2.56
CA VAL A 33 -19.95 9.93 2.38
C VAL A 33 -19.16 9.03 3.33
N GLY A 34 -17.85 9.19 3.46
CA GLY A 34 -16.98 8.32 4.24
C GLY A 34 -15.55 8.33 3.70
N GLY A 35 -14.70 7.46 4.24
CA GLY A 35 -13.36 7.22 3.71
C GLY A 35 -12.57 8.50 3.46
N ASN A 36 -12.27 8.78 2.20
CA ASN A 36 -11.51 9.95 1.78
C ASN A 36 -12.22 11.27 2.04
N GLY A 37 -13.56 11.32 1.93
CA GLY A 37 -14.31 12.55 2.18
C GLY A 37 -14.24 12.95 3.65
N PHE A 38 -14.37 11.98 4.57
CA PHE A 38 -14.21 12.23 6.01
C PHE A 38 -12.79 12.68 6.33
N ALA A 39 -11.77 11.96 5.84
CA ALA A 39 -10.39 12.34 6.04
C ALA A 39 -10.07 13.73 5.47
N ALA A 40 -10.59 14.08 4.30
CA ALA A 40 -10.38 15.40 3.68
C ALA A 40 -11.03 16.51 4.51
N TYR A 41 -12.27 16.31 4.94
CA TYR A 41 -12.97 17.25 5.81
C TYR A 41 -12.21 17.48 7.12
N ILE A 42 -11.78 16.42 7.80
CA ILE A 42 -11.06 16.51 9.07
C ILE A 42 -9.70 17.19 8.86
N MET A 43 -8.91 16.73 7.89
CA MET A 43 -7.58 17.29 7.64
C MET A 43 -7.64 18.78 7.27
N PHE A 44 -8.61 19.18 6.44
CA PHE A 44 -8.79 20.58 6.04
C PHE A 44 -9.12 21.48 7.23
N ASN A 45 -9.95 21.02 8.16
CA ASN A 45 -10.38 21.82 9.31
C ASN A 45 -9.39 21.78 10.48
N GLU A 46 -8.64 20.70 10.66
CA GLU A 46 -7.89 20.45 11.90
C GLU A 46 -6.37 20.45 11.72
N LEU A 47 -5.84 20.13 10.53
CA LEU A 47 -4.39 20.10 10.32
C LEU A 47 -3.86 21.50 10.02
N LYS A 48 -3.10 22.06 10.96
CA LYS A 48 -2.47 23.37 10.79
C LYS A 48 -1.42 23.37 9.67
N PRO A 49 -1.29 24.48 8.91
CA PRO A 49 -0.18 24.64 7.97
C PRO A 49 1.19 24.49 8.65
N GLY A 50 2.17 23.96 7.94
CA GLY A 50 3.55 23.85 8.42
C GLY A 50 3.85 22.69 9.38
N VAL A 51 2.85 21.93 9.84
CA VAL A 51 3.03 20.76 10.73
C VAL A 51 4.10 19.80 10.20
N ASP A 52 5.04 19.37 11.03
CA ASP A 52 6.01 18.33 10.66
C ASP A 52 5.28 16.99 10.43
N PRO A 53 5.41 16.35 9.26
CA PRO A 53 4.81 15.04 8.99
C PRO A 53 5.17 13.92 9.98
N LEU A 54 6.31 14.01 10.69
CA LEU A 54 6.70 13.05 11.72
C LEU A 54 6.54 13.60 13.14
N GLY A 55 5.91 14.76 13.28
CA GLY A 55 5.63 15.40 14.56
C GLY A 55 4.35 14.89 15.24
N PRO A 56 4.18 15.17 16.55
CA PRO A 56 2.98 14.80 17.31
C PRO A 56 1.71 15.48 16.78
N ASP A 57 1.84 16.67 16.18
CA ASP A 57 0.73 17.46 15.64
C ASP A 57 0.20 16.94 14.29
N ASN A 58 0.91 16.02 13.62
CA ASN A 58 0.35 15.38 12.43
C ASN A 58 -0.83 14.48 12.83
N ILE A 59 -1.86 14.46 12.01
CA ILE A 59 -3.05 13.64 12.24
C ILE A 59 -2.89 12.36 11.43
N LEU A 60 -2.94 11.20 12.09
CA LEU A 60 -3.04 9.90 11.42
C LEU A 60 -4.48 9.39 11.53
N MET A 61 -5.10 9.09 10.39
CA MET A 61 -6.49 8.65 10.32
C MET A 61 -6.62 7.31 9.62
N PHE A 62 -7.55 6.50 10.10
CA PHE A 62 -8.02 5.27 9.45
C PHE A 62 -9.50 5.44 9.19
N MET A 63 -9.94 5.39 7.94
CA MET A 63 -11.34 5.64 7.59
C MET A 63 -11.89 4.51 6.73
N THR A 64 -13.15 4.16 7.01
CA THR A 64 -13.95 3.19 6.25
C THR A 64 -15.06 3.89 5.48
N GLY A 65 -15.77 3.17 4.60
CA GLY A 65 -16.93 3.69 3.89
C GLY A 65 -18.24 3.04 4.36
N PRO A 66 -19.40 3.59 3.97
CA PRO A 66 -20.71 3.07 4.36
C PRO A 66 -21.00 1.65 3.85
N LEU A 67 -20.30 1.21 2.78
CA LEU A 67 -20.41 -0.17 2.30
C LEU A 67 -19.47 -1.12 3.02
N THR A 68 -18.45 -0.63 3.73
CA THR A 68 -17.46 -1.48 4.39
C THR A 68 -18.13 -2.37 5.44
N GLY A 69 -17.88 -3.67 5.37
CA GLY A 69 -18.50 -4.65 6.28
C GLY A 69 -19.93 -5.08 5.91
N THR A 70 -20.54 -4.50 4.88
CA THR A 70 -21.81 -5.01 4.34
C THR A 70 -21.57 -6.14 3.35
N PRO A 71 -22.59 -6.96 2.99
CA PRO A 71 -22.49 -7.96 1.92
C PRO A 71 -22.19 -7.41 0.51
N PHE A 72 -22.03 -6.09 0.33
CA PHE A 72 -21.65 -5.50 -0.95
C PHE A 72 -20.36 -6.12 -1.50
N PRO A 73 -20.29 -6.44 -2.81
CA PRO A 73 -19.11 -7.07 -3.39
C PRO A 73 -17.84 -6.24 -3.15
N SER A 74 -16.78 -6.90 -2.66
CA SER A 74 -15.48 -6.29 -2.40
C SER A 74 -15.47 -5.17 -1.34
N SER A 75 -16.41 -5.19 -0.40
CA SER A 75 -16.52 -4.23 0.71
C SER A 75 -15.48 -4.38 1.84
N GLY A 76 -14.40 -5.13 1.64
CA GLY A 76 -13.33 -5.33 2.62
C GLY A 76 -12.32 -4.19 2.74
N ARG A 77 -12.66 -2.96 2.35
CA ARG A 77 -11.70 -1.85 2.17
C ARG A 77 -11.72 -0.84 3.31
N TYR A 78 -10.54 -0.29 3.60
CA TYR A 78 -10.32 0.92 4.38
C TYR A 78 -9.13 1.70 3.81
N ALA A 79 -8.89 2.91 4.30
CA ALA A 79 -7.69 3.66 3.95
C ALA A 79 -7.11 4.42 5.14
N ALA A 80 -5.79 4.56 5.14
CA ALA A 80 -5.05 5.40 6.06
C ALA A 80 -4.73 6.76 5.40
N TYR A 81 -4.73 7.82 6.19
CA TYR A 81 -4.50 9.20 5.76
C TYR A 81 -3.65 9.95 6.77
N ALA A 82 -2.71 10.76 6.30
CA ALA A 82 -1.96 11.72 7.14
C ALA A 82 -1.27 12.76 6.25
N LYS A 83 -0.61 13.76 6.86
CA LYS A 83 0.43 14.50 6.13
C LYS A 83 1.56 13.54 5.78
N SER A 84 1.89 13.40 4.50
CA SER A 84 2.92 12.44 4.08
C SER A 84 4.34 12.89 4.49
N PRO A 85 5.16 12.01 5.08
CA PRO A 85 6.58 12.27 5.28
C PRO A 85 7.43 12.08 4.02
N LEU A 86 6.90 11.38 3.01
CA LEU A 86 7.63 11.04 1.79
C LEU A 86 7.55 12.13 0.73
N THR A 87 6.35 12.68 0.51
CA THR A 87 6.04 13.52 -0.64
C THR A 87 6.16 15.01 -0.33
N THR A 88 6.24 15.84 -1.37
CA THR A 88 6.06 17.30 -1.24
C THR A 88 4.58 17.69 -1.16
N ALA A 89 3.66 16.78 -1.49
CA ALA A 89 2.23 16.95 -1.26
C ALA A 89 1.89 16.87 0.23
N VAL A 90 0.88 17.65 0.66
CA VAL A 90 0.32 17.52 2.01
C VAL A 90 -0.46 16.21 2.13
N TRP A 91 -1.32 15.90 1.16
CA TRP A 91 -2.25 14.78 1.22
C TRP A 91 -1.54 13.42 1.04
N GLY A 92 -1.36 12.69 2.15
CA GLY A 92 -0.96 11.29 2.16
C GLY A 92 -2.18 10.38 2.30
N GLU A 93 -2.26 9.37 1.43
CA GLU A 93 -3.38 8.43 1.39
C GLU A 93 -2.88 7.06 0.98
N ALA A 94 -3.33 6.01 1.66
CA ALA A 94 -3.03 4.63 1.32
C ALA A 94 -4.22 3.71 1.59
N HIS A 95 -4.70 3.02 0.55
CA HIS A 95 -5.83 2.08 0.64
C HIS A 95 -5.33 0.69 0.93
N SER A 96 -6.07 -0.04 1.76
CA SER A 96 -5.85 -1.46 2.00
C SER A 96 -7.16 -2.25 1.91
N GLY A 97 -7.01 -3.55 1.69
CA GLY A 97 -8.11 -4.51 1.71
C GLY A 97 -8.00 -5.45 2.91
N GLY A 98 -8.43 -6.69 2.74
CA GLY A 98 -8.41 -7.70 3.79
C GLY A 98 -9.70 -7.72 4.60
N TYR A 99 -9.54 -7.79 5.92
CA TYR A 99 -10.62 -8.00 6.89
C TYR A 99 -10.61 -6.96 8.00
N TRP A 100 -9.52 -6.20 8.19
CA TRP A 100 -9.41 -5.19 9.26
C TRP A 100 -10.44 -4.07 9.18
N GLY A 101 -10.68 -3.49 7.99
CA GLY A 101 -11.67 -2.41 7.81
C GLY A 101 -13.09 -2.80 8.23
N PRO A 102 -13.62 -3.94 7.75
CA PRO A 102 -14.87 -4.51 8.25
C PRO A 102 -14.88 -4.77 9.76
N GLU A 103 -13.80 -5.29 10.33
CA GLU A 103 -13.73 -5.56 11.77
C GLU A 103 -13.87 -4.28 12.62
N LEU A 104 -13.29 -3.16 12.16
CA LEU A 104 -13.48 -1.84 12.78
C LEU A 104 -14.94 -1.39 12.78
N LYS A 105 -15.63 -1.64 11.66
CA LYS A 105 -17.05 -1.36 11.53
C LYS A 105 -17.88 -2.17 12.50
N TYR A 106 -17.63 -3.47 12.59
CA TYR A 106 -18.31 -4.35 13.54
C TYR A 106 -17.94 -4.04 15.00
N ALA A 107 -16.83 -3.35 15.26
CA ALA A 107 -16.47 -2.86 16.58
C ALA A 107 -17.11 -1.51 16.91
N GLY A 108 -17.97 -0.99 16.02
CA GLY A 108 -18.79 0.19 16.28
C GLY A 108 -18.16 1.53 15.89
N PHE A 109 -17.16 1.54 14.99
CA PHE A 109 -16.50 2.75 14.50
C PHE A 109 -16.40 2.79 12.97
N ASP A 110 -16.62 3.97 12.37
CA ASP A 110 -16.38 4.21 10.94
C ASP A 110 -14.95 4.70 10.66
N GLY A 111 -14.22 5.09 11.70
CA GLY A 111 -12.84 5.52 11.59
C GLY A 111 -12.18 5.86 12.92
N ILE A 112 -10.87 6.06 12.86
CA ILE A 112 -9.99 6.38 13.97
C ILE A 112 -9.18 7.62 13.59
N ILE A 113 -9.04 8.57 14.50
CA ILE A 113 -8.26 9.81 14.36
C ILE A 113 -7.24 9.83 15.51
N ILE A 114 -5.96 9.87 15.17
CA ILE A 114 -4.85 9.73 16.11
C ILE A 114 -3.99 10.98 16.08
N THR A 115 -3.85 11.62 17.25
CA THR A 115 -2.99 12.78 17.49
C THR A 115 -2.01 12.50 18.63
N GLY A 116 -1.04 13.40 18.80
CA GLY A 116 -0.02 13.25 19.82
C GLY A 116 0.98 12.13 19.50
N LYS A 117 1.74 11.78 20.52
CA LYS A 117 2.77 10.74 20.55
C LYS A 117 2.83 10.16 21.96
N SER A 118 2.86 8.84 22.07
CA SER A 118 3.05 8.15 23.35
C SER A 118 4.52 8.18 23.78
N ASP A 119 4.78 8.25 25.09
CA ASP A 119 6.15 8.26 25.64
C ASP A 119 6.88 6.92 25.46
N LYS A 120 6.12 5.84 25.28
CA LYS A 120 6.62 4.48 25.04
C LYS A 120 5.82 3.79 23.92
N PRO A 121 6.33 2.70 23.32
CA PRO A 121 5.57 1.88 22.40
C PRO A 121 4.23 1.43 22.97
N VAL A 122 3.14 1.66 22.23
CA VAL A 122 1.79 1.22 22.58
C VAL A 122 1.07 0.57 21.40
N TYR A 123 0.03 -0.22 21.68
CA TYR A 123 -0.96 -0.63 20.69
C TYR A 123 -2.37 -0.29 21.18
N LEU A 124 -3.28 -0.04 20.24
CA LEU A 124 -4.69 0.12 20.55
C LEU A 124 -5.38 -1.23 20.48
N TRP A 125 -6.17 -1.56 21.50
CA TRP A 125 -7.10 -2.68 21.48
C TRP A 125 -8.53 -2.15 21.45
N ILE A 126 -9.30 -2.55 20.43
CA ILE A 126 -10.69 -2.12 20.23
C ILE A 126 -11.57 -3.36 20.22
N HIS A 127 -12.52 -3.43 21.15
CA HIS A 127 -13.48 -4.52 21.24
C HIS A 127 -14.88 -3.98 21.51
N ASP A 128 -15.76 -4.06 20.50
CA ASP A 128 -17.18 -3.71 20.64
C ASP A 128 -17.43 -2.34 21.32
N GLY A 129 -16.77 -1.30 20.81
CA GLY A 129 -16.92 0.08 21.29
C GLY A 129 -15.98 0.46 22.44
N GLU A 130 -15.40 -0.50 23.14
CA GLU A 130 -14.41 -0.27 24.19
C GLU A 130 -13.00 -0.18 23.61
N VAL A 131 -12.19 0.73 24.17
CA VAL A 131 -10.84 1.00 23.68
C VAL A 131 -9.85 1.02 24.84
N GLU A 132 -8.76 0.29 24.68
CA GLU A 132 -7.61 0.29 25.59
C GLU A 132 -6.34 0.69 24.86
N ILE A 133 -5.50 1.51 25.51
CA ILE A 133 -4.13 1.81 25.06
C ILE A 133 -3.20 0.92 25.87
N ARG A 134 -2.63 -0.11 25.23
CA ARG A 134 -1.82 -1.14 25.88
C ARG A 134 -0.34 -0.96 25.58
N ASP A 135 0.52 -1.42 26.48
CA ASP A 135 1.97 -1.44 26.27
C ASP A 135 2.32 -2.33 25.07
N ALA A 136 3.25 -1.88 24.23
CA ALA A 136 3.76 -2.64 23.09
C ALA A 136 5.29 -2.74 23.11
N SER A 137 5.93 -2.51 24.25
CA SER A 137 7.40 -2.45 24.35
C SER A 137 8.03 -3.80 24.03
N HIS A 138 7.36 -4.89 24.38
CA HIS A 138 7.77 -6.27 24.15
C HIS A 138 7.63 -6.74 22.70
N ILE A 139 6.80 -6.05 21.89
CA ILE A 139 6.62 -6.33 20.46
C ILE A 139 7.26 -5.26 19.55
N TRP A 140 7.84 -4.20 20.14
CA TRP A 140 8.62 -3.21 19.39
C TRP A 140 9.93 -3.84 18.90
N GLY A 141 10.25 -3.66 17.62
CA GLY A 141 11.37 -4.30 16.94
C GLY A 141 11.01 -5.60 16.22
N LEU A 142 9.86 -6.20 16.52
CA LEU A 142 9.39 -7.42 15.86
C LEU A 142 8.77 -7.11 14.50
N ASP A 143 8.82 -8.08 13.60
CA ASP A 143 8.21 -7.95 12.28
C ASP A 143 6.68 -8.03 12.33
N VAL A 144 6.04 -7.74 11.20
CA VAL A 144 4.58 -7.71 11.05
C VAL A 144 3.92 -9.04 11.41
N PHE A 145 4.55 -10.17 11.08
CA PHE A 145 3.96 -11.51 11.27
C PHE A 145 4.06 -11.93 12.73
N GLU A 146 5.21 -11.68 13.35
CA GLU A 146 5.42 -11.86 14.79
C GLU A 146 4.47 -10.98 15.60
N THR A 147 4.35 -9.70 15.23
CA THR A 147 3.45 -8.74 15.87
C THR A 147 1.99 -9.20 15.83
N ASP A 148 1.48 -9.58 14.66
CA ASP A 148 0.10 -10.07 14.50
C ASP A 148 -0.15 -11.33 15.33
N THR A 149 0.81 -12.26 15.32
CA THR A 149 0.72 -13.53 16.07
C THR A 149 0.68 -13.31 17.58
N ILE A 150 1.60 -12.51 18.12
CA ILE A 150 1.72 -12.27 19.55
C ILE A 150 0.48 -11.54 20.09
N ILE A 151 0.00 -10.51 19.37
CA ILE A 151 -1.22 -9.78 19.78
C ILE A 151 -2.43 -10.73 19.85
N LYS A 152 -2.60 -11.62 18.87
CA LYS A 152 -3.71 -12.59 18.88
C LYS A 152 -3.60 -13.57 20.05
N GLN A 153 -2.39 -14.04 20.36
CA GLN A 153 -2.14 -14.93 21.48
C GLN A 153 -2.41 -14.24 22.82
N GLU A 154 -1.94 -13.00 23.01
CA GLU A 154 -2.20 -12.20 24.21
C GLU A 154 -3.69 -11.94 24.45
N LEU A 155 -4.45 -11.74 23.37
CA LEU A 155 -5.89 -11.50 23.43
C LEU A 155 -6.72 -12.78 23.46
N GLY A 156 -6.12 -13.94 23.18
CA GLY A 156 -6.79 -15.24 23.18
C GLY A 156 -7.87 -15.40 22.10
N ASP A 157 -7.83 -14.63 21.01
CA ASP A 157 -8.80 -14.72 19.91
C ASP A 157 -8.13 -14.57 18.53
N ASP A 158 -8.01 -15.67 17.78
CA ASP A 158 -7.45 -15.70 16.42
C ASP A 158 -8.29 -14.91 15.40
N ARG A 159 -9.54 -14.53 15.75
CA ARG A 159 -10.40 -13.72 14.89
C ARG A 159 -10.09 -12.24 14.99
N VAL A 160 -9.28 -11.80 15.94
CA VAL A 160 -8.76 -10.42 16.00
C VAL A 160 -8.13 -10.05 14.66
N LYS A 161 -8.33 -8.80 14.23
CA LYS A 161 -7.67 -8.23 13.06
C LYS A 161 -6.71 -7.16 13.52
N VAL A 162 -5.46 -7.25 13.08
CA VAL A 162 -4.40 -6.33 13.45
C VAL A 162 -3.98 -5.53 12.22
N ALA A 163 -3.90 -4.21 12.38
CA ALA A 163 -3.14 -3.32 11.50
C ALA A 163 -1.92 -2.82 12.26
N CYS A 164 -0.71 -3.07 11.75
CA CYS A 164 0.54 -2.80 12.45
C CYS A 164 1.64 -2.28 11.53
N ILE A 165 2.72 -1.81 12.14
CA ILE A 165 3.97 -1.50 11.45
C ILE A 165 5.03 -2.54 11.78
N GLY A 166 5.91 -2.81 10.82
CA GLY A 166 7.16 -3.52 11.07
C GLY A 166 8.31 -2.56 11.43
N PRO A 167 9.54 -3.08 11.52
CA PRO A 167 10.74 -2.30 11.82
C PRO A 167 10.94 -1.06 10.95
N ALA A 168 10.49 -1.06 9.68
CA ALA A 168 10.62 0.11 8.81
C ALA A 168 9.81 1.30 9.34
N GLY A 169 8.60 1.06 9.87
CA GLY A 169 7.77 2.11 10.47
C GLY A 169 8.38 2.63 11.77
N GLU A 170 8.85 1.73 12.63
CA GLU A 170 9.50 2.08 13.91
C GLU A 170 10.77 2.91 13.72
N LYS A 171 11.55 2.60 12.68
CA LYS A 171 12.75 3.33 12.28
C LYS A 171 12.46 4.54 11.41
N LEU A 172 11.20 4.93 11.25
CA LEU A 172 10.79 6.12 10.49
C LEU A 172 11.30 6.11 9.04
N VAL A 173 11.41 4.94 8.41
CA VAL A 173 11.74 4.82 6.98
C VAL A 173 10.60 5.48 6.20
N ARG A 174 10.89 6.47 5.35
CA ARG A 174 9.84 7.27 4.69
C ARG A 174 9.04 6.49 3.65
N LEU A 175 9.48 5.28 3.34
CA LEU A 175 8.78 4.32 2.47
C LEU A 175 7.93 3.34 3.27
N ALA A 176 7.88 3.45 4.61
CA ALA A 176 7.19 2.50 5.45
C ALA A 176 5.66 2.56 5.25
N CYS A 177 5.05 1.39 5.27
CA CYS A 177 3.62 1.20 5.12
C CYS A 177 3.00 0.67 6.42
N ILE A 178 1.67 0.65 6.46
CA ILE A 178 0.91 0.00 7.52
C ILE A 178 0.36 -1.31 6.95
N MET A 179 0.67 -2.42 7.61
CA MET A 179 0.31 -3.76 7.19
C MET A 179 -0.91 -4.26 7.97
N ASN A 180 -1.77 -5.05 7.33
CA ASN A 180 -2.86 -5.75 7.99
C ASN A 180 -3.06 -7.14 7.37
N ASP A 181 -3.68 -8.05 8.11
CA ASP A 181 -3.92 -9.42 7.63
C ASP A 181 -2.63 -10.07 7.07
N LEU A 182 -1.49 -9.81 7.73
CA LEU A 182 -0.11 -10.18 7.38
C LEU A 182 0.44 -9.54 6.09
N TYR A 183 -0.33 -9.50 5.01
CA TYR A 183 0.17 -9.18 3.66
C TYR A 183 -0.54 -8.03 2.96
N ARG A 184 -1.61 -7.49 3.55
CA ARG A 184 -2.33 -6.34 2.99
C ARG A 184 -1.64 -5.07 3.44
N ALA A 185 -1.54 -4.10 2.55
CA ALA A 185 -0.77 -2.90 2.80
C ALA A 185 -1.60 -1.64 2.51
N ALA A 186 -1.70 -0.77 3.51
CA ALA A 186 -1.82 0.66 3.26
C ALA A 186 -0.40 1.17 2.90
N GLY A 187 -0.03 0.93 1.64
CA GLY A 187 1.36 0.96 1.15
C GLY A 187 2.02 2.33 1.09
N ARG A 188 1.48 3.24 0.28
CA ARG A 188 2.24 4.40 -0.22
C ARG A 188 2.20 5.61 0.72
N CYS A 189 3.04 6.60 0.42
CA CYS A 189 3.12 7.89 1.11
C CYS A 189 3.76 7.87 2.51
N GLY A 190 4.36 6.75 2.94
CA GLY A 190 5.13 6.71 4.19
C GLY A 190 4.29 6.75 5.46
N LEU A 191 3.03 6.31 5.40
CA LEU A 191 2.12 6.39 6.55
C LEU A 191 2.52 5.45 7.70
N GLY A 192 3.29 4.40 7.42
CA GLY A 192 3.90 3.57 8.46
C GLY A 192 4.92 4.33 9.32
N ALA A 193 5.67 5.26 8.73
CA ALA A 193 6.59 6.13 9.48
C ALA A 193 5.84 7.14 10.35
N VAL A 194 4.68 7.63 9.88
CA VAL A 194 3.81 8.49 10.71
C VAL A 194 3.32 7.70 11.93
N MET A 195 2.83 6.47 11.73
CA MET A 195 2.41 5.59 12.82
C MET A 195 3.55 5.30 13.81
N GLY A 196 4.75 4.99 13.31
CA GLY A 196 5.93 4.79 14.14
C GLY A 196 6.40 6.04 14.89
N SER A 197 6.31 7.23 14.28
CA SER A 197 6.69 8.49 14.92
C SER A 197 5.88 8.80 16.18
N LYS A 198 4.67 8.24 16.27
CA LYS A 198 3.75 8.37 17.40
C LYS A 198 3.93 7.28 18.46
N ASN A 199 4.92 6.39 18.30
CA ASN A 199 5.14 5.19 19.11
C ASN A 199 3.93 4.24 19.13
N LEU A 200 3.14 4.23 18.04
CA LEU A 200 2.00 3.33 17.90
C LEU A 200 2.39 2.11 17.04
N LYS A 201 2.51 0.94 17.68
CA LYS A 201 2.92 -0.30 17.01
C LYS A 201 1.79 -0.95 16.21
N ALA A 202 0.58 -0.95 16.77
CA ALA A 202 -0.55 -1.66 16.18
C ALA A 202 -1.91 -1.10 16.60
N ILE A 203 -2.94 -1.45 15.83
CA ILE A 203 -4.35 -1.30 16.15
C ILE A 203 -5.00 -2.66 15.94
N ALA A 204 -5.29 -3.33 17.05
CA ALA A 204 -5.97 -4.61 17.11
C ALA A 204 -7.46 -4.37 17.32
N VAL A 205 -8.29 -5.09 16.56
CA VAL A 205 -9.73 -4.88 16.52
C VAL A 205 -10.45 -6.22 16.53
N ARG A 206 -11.53 -6.29 17.31
CA ARG A 206 -12.54 -7.35 17.25
C ARG A 206 -13.92 -6.73 17.36
N GLY A 207 -14.81 -7.12 16.46
CA GLY A 207 -16.15 -6.55 16.37
C GLY A 207 -17.24 -7.60 16.18
N SER A 208 -18.34 -7.48 16.91
CA SER A 208 -19.50 -8.36 16.84
C SER A 208 -20.81 -7.62 16.62
N MET A 209 -20.79 -6.29 16.50
CA MET A 209 -21.97 -5.47 16.22
C MET A 209 -22.39 -5.57 14.76
N ASP A 210 -23.69 -5.35 14.54
CA ASP A 210 -24.30 -5.36 13.22
C ASP A 210 -24.09 -4.04 12.47
N ILE A 211 -23.99 -4.13 11.14
CA ILE A 211 -24.10 -2.98 10.24
C ILE A 211 -25.44 -3.08 9.51
N GLU A 212 -26.35 -2.20 9.90
CA GLU A 212 -27.68 -2.15 9.29
C GLU A 212 -27.63 -1.50 7.91
N VAL A 213 -28.44 -2.03 6.99
CA VAL A 213 -28.73 -1.44 5.69
C VAL A 213 -30.20 -1.01 5.66
N GLU A 214 -30.50 0.12 5.00
CA GLU A 214 -31.85 0.72 5.03
C GLU A 214 -32.93 -0.21 4.47
N LYS A 215 -32.60 -0.92 3.37
CA LYS A 215 -33.53 -1.78 2.64
C LYS A 215 -32.88 -3.14 2.36
N PRO A 216 -32.91 -4.08 3.32
CA PRO A 216 -32.16 -5.34 3.22
C PRO A 216 -32.50 -6.17 1.98
N GLU A 217 -33.78 -6.31 1.65
CA GLU A 217 -34.24 -7.13 0.51
C GLU A 217 -33.78 -6.53 -0.82
N GLU A 218 -34.04 -5.23 -1.03
CA GLU A 218 -33.57 -4.51 -2.24
C GLU A 218 -32.05 -4.54 -2.35
N PHE A 219 -31.33 -4.40 -1.23
CA PHE A 219 -29.87 -4.43 -1.20
C PHE A 219 -29.32 -5.80 -1.64
N VAL A 220 -29.92 -6.90 -1.15
CA VAL A 220 -29.50 -8.26 -1.54
C VAL A 220 -29.72 -8.51 -3.02
N GLU A 221 -30.81 -8.03 -3.62
CA GLU A 221 -31.03 -8.17 -5.07
C GLU A 221 -29.94 -7.42 -5.87
N VAL A 222 -29.60 -6.19 -5.48
CA VAL A 222 -28.50 -5.44 -6.10
C VAL A 222 -27.18 -6.18 -5.96
N VAL A 223 -26.89 -6.76 -4.79
CA VAL A 223 -25.68 -7.55 -4.57
C VAL A 223 -25.61 -8.75 -5.52
N ARG A 224 -26.72 -9.49 -5.70
CA ARG A 224 -26.77 -10.62 -6.64
C ARG A 224 -26.53 -10.19 -8.07
N GLU A 225 -27.16 -9.10 -8.52
CA GLU A 225 -26.97 -8.55 -9.86
C GLU A 225 -25.51 -8.16 -10.11
N LEU A 226 -24.89 -7.44 -9.17
CA LEU A 226 -23.49 -7.04 -9.28
C LEU A 226 -22.55 -8.25 -9.29
N LEU A 227 -22.80 -9.26 -8.47
CA LEU A 227 -21.99 -10.48 -8.47
C LEU A 227 -22.10 -11.24 -9.79
N ALA A 228 -23.28 -11.29 -10.42
CA ALA A 228 -23.45 -11.88 -11.75
C ALA A 228 -22.62 -11.11 -12.80
N LYS A 229 -22.75 -9.78 -12.84
CA LYS A 229 -21.95 -8.93 -13.75
C LYS A 229 -20.44 -9.10 -13.55
N MET A 230 -19.99 -9.21 -12.29
CA MET A 230 -18.58 -9.42 -11.98
C MET A 230 -18.07 -10.79 -12.43
N LYS A 231 -18.91 -11.83 -12.37
CA LYS A 231 -18.59 -13.19 -12.84
C LYS A 231 -18.55 -13.28 -14.36
N ASP A 232 -19.45 -12.60 -15.03
CA ASP A 232 -19.56 -12.61 -16.49
C ASP A 232 -18.49 -11.74 -17.16
N ASN A 233 -17.95 -10.75 -16.44
CA ASN A 233 -16.90 -9.89 -16.96
C ASN A 233 -15.55 -10.64 -17.10
N PRO A 234 -14.88 -10.58 -18.27
CA PRO A 234 -13.61 -11.30 -18.48
C PRO A 234 -12.48 -10.92 -17.52
N VAL A 235 -12.44 -9.67 -17.05
CA VAL A 235 -11.37 -9.20 -16.14
C VAL A 235 -11.63 -9.69 -14.72
N THR A 236 -12.82 -9.42 -14.17
CA THR A 236 -13.14 -9.73 -12.76
C THR A 236 -13.56 -11.19 -12.54
N GLY A 237 -14.05 -11.87 -13.58
CA GLY A 237 -14.51 -13.25 -13.55
C GLY A 237 -13.47 -14.29 -13.99
N GLN A 238 -12.48 -13.89 -14.81
CA GLN A 238 -11.50 -14.83 -15.38
C GLN A 238 -10.05 -14.40 -15.15
N ALA A 239 -9.65 -13.22 -15.65
CA ALA A 239 -8.25 -12.80 -15.64
C ALA A 239 -7.69 -12.62 -14.21
N LEU A 240 -8.35 -11.80 -13.38
CA LEU A 240 -7.90 -11.54 -12.01
C LEU A 240 -7.98 -12.77 -11.09
N PRO A 241 -9.05 -13.60 -11.11
CA PRO A 241 -9.06 -14.84 -10.35
C PRO A 241 -7.92 -15.79 -10.72
N THR A 242 -7.63 -15.93 -12.03
CA THR A 242 -6.65 -16.90 -12.57
C THR A 242 -5.21 -16.43 -12.38
N PHE A 243 -4.91 -15.19 -12.75
CA PHE A 243 -3.52 -14.69 -12.86
C PHE A 243 -3.17 -13.62 -11.82
N GLY A 244 -4.16 -13.15 -11.04
CA GLY A 244 -4.01 -11.99 -10.18
C GLY A 244 -3.82 -10.71 -11.01
N THR A 245 -3.36 -9.65 -10.35
CA THR A 245 -3.07 -8.37 -11.03
C THR A 245 -1.91 -8.51 -12.02
N ASN A 246 -0.99 -9.46 -11.79
CA ASN A 246 0.21 -9.67 -12.60
C ASN A 246 -0.05 -10.16 -14.04
N VAL A 247 -1.30 -10.40 -14.42
CA VAL A 247 -1.73 -10.53 -15.83
C VAL A 247 -1.32 -9.30 -16.66
N LEU A 248 -1.18 -8.14 -16.01
CA LEU A 248 -0.80 -6.90 -16.64
C LEU A 248 0.64 -6.89 -17.17
N THR A 249 1.54 -7.74 -16.67
CA THR A 249 2.95 -7.73 -17.11
C THR A 249 3.08 -7.97 -18.61
N ASN A 250 2.44 -9.00 -19.15
CA ASN A 250 2.46 -9.24 -20.60
C ASN A 250 1.71 -8.16 -21.37
N ILE A 251 0.52 -7.75 -20.90
CA ILE A 251 -0.32 -6.75 -21.56
C ILE A 251 0.41 -5.42 -21.71
N ILE A 252 1.00 -4.92 -20.62
CA ILE A 252 1.68 -3.62 -20.59
C ILE A 252 3.02 -3.68 -21.31
N ASN A 253 3.74 -4.81 -21.24
CA ASN A 253 4.94 -5.01 -22.04
C ASN A 253 4.61 -4.95 -23.53
N THR A 254 3.64 -5.73 -24.02
CA THR A 254 3.22 -5.71 -25.44
C THR A 254 2.75 -4.32 -25.89
N ALA A 255 2.15 -3.53 -25.01
CA ALA A 255 1.76 -2.16 -25.28
C ALA A 255 2.94 -1.16 -25.34
N GLY A 256 4.19 -1.60 -25.11
CA GLY A 256 5.37 -0.73 -25.06
C GLY A 256 5.39 0.19 -23.83
N GLY A 257 4.64 -0.18 -22.79
CA GLY A 257 4.38 0.66 -21.62
C GLY A 257 4.99 0.16 -20.32
N LEU A 258 5.74 -0.95 -20.29
CA LEU A 258 6.32 -1.55 -19.09
C LEU A 258 7.67 -0.88 -18.77
N PRO A 259 7.75 0.00 -17.75
CA PRO A 259 9.00 0.68 -17.44
C PRO A 259 10.08 -0.33 -17.08
N THR A 260 11.23 -0.22 -17.73
CA THR A 260 12.37 -1.11 -17.54
C THR A 260 13.63 -0.28 -17.35
N TYR A 261 14.49 -0.70 -16.42
CA TYR A 261 15.73 0.00 -16.04
C TYR A 261 15.49 1.45 -15.62
N ASN A 262 14.78 1.67 -14.51
CA ASN A 262 14.38 3.00 -14.03
C ASN A 262 13.74 3.89 -15.13
N PHE A 263 12.75 3.34 -15.84
CA PHE A 263 12.03 4.01 -16.93
C PHE A 263 12.87 4.38 -18.17
N GLN A 264 14.07 3.84 -18.37
CA GLN A 264 14.83 4.12 -19.60
C GLN A 264 14.07 3.64 -20.86
N GLN A 265 13.43 2.48 -20.78
CA GLN A 265 12.64 1.89 -21.87
C GLN A 265 11.26 1.40 -21.40
N GLY A 266 10.39 1.05 -22.35
CA GLY A 266 9.01 0.62 -22.12
C GLY A 266 8.72 -0.86 -22.41
N TRP A 267 9.76 -1.66 -22.69
CA TRP A 267 9.62 -3.07 -23.07
C TRP A 267 10.88 -3.86 -22.74
N HIS A 268 10.73 -5.17 -22.49
CA HIS A 268 11.85 -6.11 -22.41
C HIS A 268 11.43 -7.49 -22.94
N PRO A 269 12.30 -8.23 -23.68
CA PRO A 269 11.97 -9.56 -24.19
C PRO A 269 11.69 -10.56 -23.08
N ASP A 270 12.37 -10.45 -21.94
CA ASP A 270 12.25 -11.41 -20.83
C ASP A 270 11.15 -11.09 -19.82
N ALA A 271 10.34 -10.05 -20.03
CA ALA A 271 9.24 -9.70 -19.12
C ALA A 271 8.21 -10.83 -18.94
N TRP A 272 8.10 -11.77 -19.89
CA TRP A 272 7.22 -12.91 -19.73
C TRP A 272 7.67 -13.88 -18.61
N LEU A 273 8.98 -13.89 -18.25
CA LEU A 273 9.54 -14.76 -17.21
C LEU A 273 9.03 -14.44 -15.80
N ASN A 274 8.47 -13.25 -15.59
CA ASN A 274 7.83 -12.86 -14.35
C ASN A 274 6.36 -12.46 -14.52
N SER A 275 5.71 -12.88 -15.61
CA SER A 275 4.28 -12.66 -15.85
C SER A 275 3.34 -13.40 -14.88
N GLY A 276 2.06 -13.01 -14.85
CA GLY A 276 1.03 -13.68 -14.04
C GLY A 276 0.81 -15.14 -14.45
N GLU A 277 0.95 -15.44 -15.74
CA GLU A 277 0.89 -16.76 -16.32
C GLU A 277 2.06 -17.62 -15.82
N ARG A 278 3.28 -17.09 -15.92
CA ARG A 278 4.47 -17.78 -15.40
C ARG A 278 4.40 -18.00 -13.90
N MET A 279 3.90 -17.03 -13.13
CA MET A 279 3.67 -17.16 -11.70
C MET A 279 2.68 -18.28 -11.37
N ARG A 280 1.53 -18.33 -12.08
CA ARG A 280 0.52 -19.38 -11.93
C ARG A 280 1.12 -20.77 -12.16
N ASP A 281 1.94 -20.91 -13.20
CA ASP A 281 2.47 -22.21 -13.62
C ASP A 281 3.69 -22.68 -12.82
N THR A 282 4.21 -21.87 -11.90
CA THR A 282 5.45 -22.18 -11.17
C THR A 282 5.31 -22.05 -9.66
N ILE A 283 5.11 -20.84 -9.14
CA ILE A 283 5.22 -20.55 -7.70
C ILE A 283 3.88 -20.39 -6.99
N LEU A 284 2.77 -20.27 -7.73
CA LEU A 284 1.44 -20.08 -7.16
C LEU A 284 0.95 -21.36 -6.47
N VAL A 285 0.59 -21.25 -5.19
CA VAL A 285 -0.05 -22.32 -4.44
C VAL A 285 -1.58 -22.20 -4.53
N LYS A 286 -2.12 -21.01 -4.28
CA LYS A 286 -3.56 -20.74 -4.38
C LYS A 286 -3.85 -19.25 -4.48
N ASN A 287 -5.06 -18.92 -4.88
CA ASN A 287 -5.58 -17.55 -4.80
C ASN A 287 -6.36 -17.31 -3.50
N ARG A 288 -6.47 -16.03 -3.09
CA ARG A 288 -7.20 -15.59 -1.87
C ARG A 288 -7.96 -14.30 -2.11
N GLY A 289 -9.02 -14.08 -1.33
CA GLY A 289 -9.87 -12.90 -1.41
C GLY A 289 -9.90 -12.07 -0.12
N CYS A 290 -10.06 -10.76 -0.29
CA CYS A 290 -10.51 -9.88 0.78
C CYS A 290 -11.93 -10.23 1.22
N ARG A 291 -12.39 -9.64 2.33
CA ARG A 291 -13.77 -9.79 2.81
C ARG A 291 -14.79 -9.46 1.70
N PHE A 292 -15.80 -10.32 1.56
CA PHE A 292 -16.88 -10.23 0.57
C PHE A 292 -16.44 -10.09 -0.90
N CYS A 293 -15.24 -10.55 -1.26
CA CYS A 293 -14.70 -10.41 -2.61
C CYS A 293 -14.72 -11.73 -3.40
N TRP A 294 -15.52 -11.80 -4.46
CA TRP A 294 -15.53 -12.94 -5.39
C TRP A 294 -14.26 -13.03 -6.25
N ILE A 295 -13.66 -11.90 -6.62
CA ILE A 295 -12.53 -11.83 -7.58
C ILE A 295 -11.33 -12.65 -7.10
N ARG A 296 -11.06 -12.67 -5.79
CA ARG A 296 -9.95 -13.43 -5.18
C ARG A 296 -8.60 -13.20 -5.87
N CYS A 297 -8.28 -11.95 -6.21
CA CYS A 297 -7.08 -11.59 -7.00
C CYS A 297 -5.73 -11.83 -6.31
N ALA A 298 -5.69 -12.01 -4.99
CA ALA A 298 -4.43 -12.16 -4.27
C ALA A 298 -3.79 -13.52 -4.53
N ARG A 299 -2.47 -13.54 -4.62
CA ARG A 299 -1.67 -14.73 -4.91
C ARG A 299 -1.00 -15.20 -3.64
N PHE A 300 -1.11 -16.48 -3.27
CA PHE A 300 -0.31 -17.08 -2.21
C PHE A 300 0.70 -18.01 -2.86
N CYS A 301 1.98 -17.69 -2.71
CA CYS A 301 3.07 -18.31 -3.45
C CYS A 301 4.08 -18.96 -2.50
N ALA A 302 4.82 -19.92 -3.03
CA ALA A 302 5.91 -20.60 -2.33
C ALA A 302 7.08 -20.84 -3.29
N ILE A 303 8.29 -20.52 -2.84
CA ILE A 303 9.53 -20.84 -3.56
C ILE A 303 10.10 -22.14 -2.99
N THR A 304 10.24 -23.15 -3.84
CA THR A 304 10.63 -24.50 -3.41
C THR A 304 12.06 -24.88 -3.80
N THR A 305 12.72 -24.09 -4.66
CA THR A 305 14.07 -24.37 -5.18
C THR A 305 14.90 -23.10 -5.31
N GLY A 306 16.22 -23.26 -5.43
CA GLY A 306 17.15 -22.14 -5.65
C GLY A 306 17.50 -21.38 -4.37
N PRO A 307 18.19 -20.23 -4.49
CA PRO A 307 18.74 -19.49 -3.35
C PRO A 307 17.69 -18.91 -2.40
N TYR A 308 16.43 -18.79 -2.87
CA TYR A 308 15.31 -18.24 -2.10
C TYR A 308 14.28 -19.31 -1.67
N ALA A 309 14.65 -20.59 -1.76
CA ALA A 309 13.79 -21.69 -1.31
C ALA A 309 13.37 -21.53 0.15
N GLY A 310 12.11 -21.85 0.45
CA GLY A 310 11.50 -21.66 1.77
C GLY A 310 10.76 -20.34 1.94
N THR A 311 10.87 -19.41 0.99
CA THR A 311 10.07 -18.17 1.00
C THR A 311 8.61 -18.49 0.68
N VAL A 312 7.69 -18.13 1.58
CA VAL A 312 6.24 -18.35 1.44
C VAL A 312 5.48 -17.11 1.89
N GLY A 313 4.49 -16.67 1.11
CA GLY A 313 3.65 -15.52 1.47
C GLY A 313 2.63 -15.12 0.42
N GLU A 314 1.81 -14.10 0.70
CA GLU A 314 0.97 -13.49 -0.33
C GLU A 314 1.74 -12.46 -1.19
N GLY A 315 1.28 -12.30 -2.44
CA GLY A 315 1.92 -11.52 -3.48
C GLY A 315 2.95 -12.33 -4.28
N PRO A 316 3.73 -11.66 -5.14
CA PRO A 316 3.66 -10.22 -5.43
C PRO A 316 2.46 -9.84 -6.31
N GLU A 317 1.95 -8.63 -6.11
CA GLU A 317 1.02 -7.96 -7.05
C GLU A 317 1.82 -7.42 -8.26
N TYR A 318 1.14 -7.07 -9.36
CA TYR A 318 1.75 -6.53 -10.59
C TYR A 318 2.78 -5.43 -10.33
N GLU A 319 2.41 -4.43 -9.54
CA GLU A 319 3.28 -3.30 -9.22
C GLU A 319 4.55 -3.74 -8.49
N THR A 320 4.46 -4.73 -7.61
CA THR A 320 5.63 -5.30 -6.91
C THR A 320 6.50 -6.10 -7.87
N VAL A 321 5.88 -6.87 -8.77
CA VAL A 321 6.61 -7.61 -9.81
C VAL A 321 7.37 -6.66 -10.71
N TRP A 322 6.75 -5.56 -11.14
CA TRP A 322 7.44 -4.53 -11.91
C TRP A 322 8.56 -3.86 -11.11
N ALA A 323 8.27 -3.40 -9.90
CA ALA A 323 9.17 -2.54 -9.11
C ALA A 323 10.49 -3.25 -8.78
N PHE A 324 10.45 -4.54 -8.48
CA PHE A 324 11.64 -5.36 -8.25
C PHE A 324 12.05 -6.17 -9.49
N GLY A 325 11.25 -6.11 -10.56
CA GLY A 325 11.48 -6.88 -11.77
C GLY A 325 12.11 -6.04 -12.85
N SER A 326 11.32 -5.71 -13.88
CA SER A 326 11.81 -4.96 -15.04
C SER A 326 12.41 -3.61 -14.65
N ASN A 327 11.89 -2.92 -13.62
CA ASN A 327 12.46 -1.66 -13.15
C ASN A 327 13.92 -1.79 -12.66
N CYS A 328 14.26 -2.93 -12.04
CA CYS A 328 15.60 -3.28 -11.57
C CYS A 328 16.36 -4.20 -12.55
N GLY A 329 15.79 -4.53 -13.71
CA GLY A 329 16.39 -5.47 -14.66
C GLY A 329 16.35 -6.94 -14.25
N VAL A 330 15.56 -7.30 -13.24
CA VAL A 330 15.52 -8.65 -12.68
C VAL A 330 14.31 -9.43 -13.21
N PHE A 331 14.54 -10.50 -13.96
CA PHE A 331 13.45 -11.33 -14.53
C PHE A 331 13.32 -12.66 -13.80
N ARG A 332 13.36 -12.61 -12.46
CA ARG A 332 13.38 -13.77 -11.55
C ARG A 332 12.25 -13.71 -10.52
N LEU A 333 11.23 -14.55 -10.69
CA LEU A 333 10.08 -14.58 -9.76
C LEU A 333 10.47 -14.96 -8.33
N ASP A 334 11.47 -15.80 -8.14
CA ASP A 334 11.94 -16.22 -6.82
C ASP A 334 12.57 -15.05 -6.04
N ALA A 335 13.45 -14.28 -6.67
CA ALA A 335 14.04 -13.09 -6.09
C ALA A 335 13.00 -11.98 -5.84
N ILE A 336 12.10 -11.75 -6.80
CA ILE A 336 11.02 -10.76 -6.66
C ILE A 336 10.09 -11.14 -5.50
N HIS A 337 9.74 -12.42 -5.35
CA HIS A 337 8.90 -12.88 -4.25
C HIS A 337 9.62 -12.82 -2.90
N ALA A 338 10.94 -13.06 -2.86
CA ALA A 338 11.76 -12.83 -1.67
C ALA A 338 11.74 -11.36 -1.24
N ALA A 339 12.00 -10.42 -2.16
CA ALA A 339 11.91 -8.98 -1.90
C ALA A 339 10.50 -8.55 -1.41
N ASN A 340 9.44 -9.02 -2.08
CA ASN A 340 8.05 -8.80 -1.65
C ASN A 340 7.80 -9.28 -0.21
N THR A 341 8.31 -10.46 0.13
CA THR A 341 8.12 -11.06 1.46
C THR A 341 8.86 -10.25 2.54
N LEU A 342 10.07 -9.77 2.26
CA LEU A 342 10.80 -8.86 3.15
C LEU A 342 10.05 -7.53 3.33
N CYS A 343 9.50 -6.95 2.26
CA CYS A 343 8.67 -5.76 2.35
C CYS A 343 7.43 -5.99 3.24
N ASN A 344 6.76 -7.13 3.11
CA ASN A 344 5.61 -7.47 3.94
C ASN A 344 5.98 -7.65 5.42
N ARG A 345 7.10 -8.34 5.72
CA ARG A 345 7.59 -8.53 7.09
C ARG A 345 8.01 -7.21 7.73
N TYR A 346 8.76 -6.39 7.00
CA TYR A 346 9.31 -5.16 7.56
C TYR A 346 8.36 -3.94 7.48
N GLY A 347 7.28 -4.04 6.71
CA GLY A 347 6.32 -2.95 6.51
C GLY A 347 6.88 -1.87 5.57
N LEU A 348 7.25 -2.24 4.35
CA LEU A 348 7.83 -1.34 3.33
C LEU A 348 6.98 -1.29 2.05
N ASP A 349 6.79 -0.09 1.47
CA ASP A 349 6.16 0.08 0.15
C ASP A 349 7.03 -0.49 -0.97
N THR A 350 6.55 -1.55 -1.62
CA THR A 350 7.28 -2.24 -2.69
C THR A 350 7.54 -1.33 -3.90
N ILE A 351 6.59 -0.47 -4.26
CA ILE A 351 6.72 0.46 -5.39
C ILE A 351 7.84 1.44 -5.13
N SER A 352 7.83 2.08 -3.95
CA SER A 352 8.82 3.10 -3.64
C SER A 352 10.19 2.49 -3.35
N ALA A 353 10.26 1.30 -2.73
CA ALA A 353 11.51 0.57 -2.54
C ALA A 353 12.13 0.17 -3.89
N GLY A 354 11.37 -0.47 -4.79
CA GLY A 354 11.87 -0.86 -6.11
C GLY A 354 12.25 0.32 -7.00
N ASN A 355 11.49 1.43 -6.95
CA ASN A 355 11.87 2.68 -7.62
C ASN A 355 13.24 3.19 -7.16
N ILE A 356 13.45 3.26 -5.84
CA ILE A 356 14.69 3.79 -5.27
C ILE A 356 15.88 2.86 -5.56
N ILE A 357 15.67 1.54 -5.53
CA ILE A 357 16.70 0.57 -5.87
C ILE A 357 17.04 0.65 -7.37
N GLY A 358 16.05 0.71 -8.26
CA GLY A 358 16.27 0.88 -9.70
C GLY A 358 16.98 2.19 -10.03
N TRP A 359 16.63 3.29 -9.36
CA TRP A 359 17.34 4.57 -9.47
C TRP A 359 18.80 4.44 -8.99
N ALA A 360 19.03 3.83 -7.83
CA ALA A 360 20.38 3.59 -7.32
C ALA A 360 21.23 2.73 -8.28
N MET A 361 20.62 1.73 -8.94
CA MET A 361 21.28 0.93 -9.97
C MET A 361 21.70 1.79 -11.17
N GLU A 362 20.81 2.66 -11.64
CA GLU A 362 21.17 3.59 -12.73
C GLU A 362 22.30 4.55 -12.32
N LEU A 363 22.28 5.08 -11.10
CA LEU A 363 23.35 5.94 -10.61
C LEU A 363 24.69 5.20 -10.57
N TYR A 364 24.68 3.94 -10.18
CA TYR A 364 25.87 3.10 -10.13
C TYR A 364 26.43 2.82 -11.52
N GLU A 365 25.59 2.41 -12.47
CA GLU A 365 26.02 2.16 -13.86
C GLU A 365 26.53 3.41 -14.58
N ARG A 366 26.02 4.59 -14.20
CA ARG A 366 26.49 5.89 -14.70
C ARG A 366 27.76 6.38 -13.98
N GLY A 367 28.29 5.64 -13.00
CA GLY A 367 29.47 6.02 -12.22
C GLY A 367 29.25 7.20 -11.26
N ILE A 368 27.99 7.56 -10.99
CA ILE A 368 27.63 8.60 -10.01
C ILE A 368 27.84 8.08 -8.59
N LEU A 369 27.45 6.82 -8.37
CA LEU A 369 27.76 6.02 -7.18
C LEU A 369 28.85 5.01 -7.49
N THR A 370 29.73 4.79 -6.53
CA THR A 370 30.80 3.79 -6.57
C THR A 370 30.48 2.62 -5.63
N LYS A 371 31.26 1.54 -5.71
CA LYS A 371 31.15 0.40 -4.77
C LYS A 371 31.39 0.81 -3.31
N GLU A 372 32.18 1.86 -3.08
CA GLU A 372 32.40 2.42 -1.75
C GLU A 372 31.16 3.16 -1.25
N ASP A 373 30.53 3.97 -2.12
CA ASP A 373 29.30 4.71 -1.77
C ASP A 373 28.13 3.79 -1.42
N THR A 374 28.10 2.57 -1.97
CA THR A 374 27.02 1.58 -1.81
C THR A 374 27.27 0.56 -0.71
N ASP A 375 28.17 0.85 0.25
CA ASP A 375 28.56 -0.07 1.32
C ASP A 375 28.97 -1.46 0.79
N GLY A 376 29.69 -1.48 -0.34
CA GLY A 376 30.21 -2.69 -0.98
C GLY A 376 29.28 -3.39 -1.97
N LEU A 377 28.02 -2.95 -2.12
CA LEU A 377 27.05 -3.58 -3.01
C LEU A 377 27.32 -3.23 -4.49
N GLU A 378 27.29 -4.23 -5.37
CA GLU A 378 27.38 -4.02 -6.82
C GLU A 378 25.97 -3.80 -7.39
N LEU A 379 25.56 -2.53 -7.51
CA LEU A 379 24.21 -2.15 -7.94
C LEU A 379 24.10 -2.08 -9.46
N THR A 380 24.46 -3.13 -10.18
CA THR A 380 24.15 -3.23 -11.61
C THR A 380 22.72 -3.71 -11.83
N PHE A 381 22.09 -3.29 -12.92
CA PHE A 381 20.78 -3.84 -13.28
C PHE A 381 20.86 -5.35 -13.46
N GLY A 382 19.83 -6.05 -12.98
CA GLY A 382 19.78 -7.52 -12.99
C GLY A 382 20.46 -8.19 -11.80
N ASN A 383 21.20 -7.46 -10.95
CA ASN A 383 21.76 -8.03 -9.72
C ASN A 383 20.65 -8.25 -8.66
N HIS A 384 20.06 -9.44 -8.70
CA HIS A 384 18.95 -9.80 -7.81
C HIS A 384 19.39 -9.96 -6.34
N GLU A 385 20.63 -10.35 -6.07
CA GLU A 385 21.14 -10.51 -4.71
C GLU A 385 21.25 -9.14 -4.03
N ALA A 386 21.89 -8.18 -4.71
CA ALA A 386 21.99 -6.81 -4.21
C ALA A 386 20.62 -6.14 -4.06
N MET A 387 19.69 -6.39 -4.98
CA MET A 387 18.31 -5.90 -4.87
C MET A 387 17.61 -6.42 -3.61
N VAL A 388 17.62 -7.74 -3.38
CA VAL A 388 16.95 -8.36 -2.22
C VAL A 388 17.60 -7.89 -0.91
N GLU A 389 18.93 -7.84 -0.85
CA GLU A 389 19.65 -7.38 0.33
C GLU A 389 19.37 -5.91 0.65
N LEU A 390 19.31 -5.05 -0.38
CA LEU A 390 19.09 -3.62 -0.18
C LEU A 390 17.69 -3.32 0.37
N VAL A 391 16.67 -4.15 0.08
CA VAL A 391 15.34 -4.05 0.71
C VAL A 391 15.44 -4.16 2.23
N GLU A 392 16.12 -5.18 2.73
CA GLU A 392 16.33 -5.38 4.17
C GLU A 392 17.16 -4.25 4.77
N ARG A 393 18.27 -3.88 4.12
CA ARG A 393 19.13 -2.79 4.61
C ARG A 393 18.38 -1.47 4.71
N ILE A 394 17.51 -1.14 3.74
CA ILE A 394 16.69 0.09 3.78
C ILE A 394 15.69 0.01 4.94
N ALA A 395 14.95 -1.10 5.06
CA ALA A 395 13.96 -1.26 6.10
C ALA A 395 14.56 -1.15 7.52
N LEU A 396 15.78 -1.64 7.70
CA LEU A 396 16.48 -1.64 8.99
C LEU A 396 17.41 -0.44 9.20
N ARG A 397 17.55 0.44 8.20
CA ARG A 397 18.56 1.53 8.13
C ARG A 397 19.98 1.02 8.42
N LYS A 398 20.38 -0.08 7.76
CA LYS A 398 21.67 -0.75 7.97
C LYS A 398 22.68 -0.34 6.90
N GLY A 399 23.70 0.40 7.32
CA GLY A 399 24.72 0.97 6.42
C GLY A 399 24.41 2.42 6.04
N LYS A 400 25.44 3.17 5.68
CA LYS A 400 25.31 4.61 5.38
C LYS A 400 24.45 4.84 4.15
N PHE A 401 24.59 3.98 3.15
CA PHE A 401 23.85 4.08 1.91
C PHE A 401 22.36 3.78 2.12
N ALA A 402 22.03 2.70 2.83
CA ALA A 402 20.66 2.32 3.05
C ALA A 402 19.90 3.28 3.99
N ASP A 403 20.59 3.85 4.99
CA ASP A 403 20.02 4.92 5.82
C ASP A 403 19.69 6.18 5.00
N LEU A 404 20.56 6.52 4.04
CA LEU A 404 20.29 7.61 3.10
C LEU A 404 19.05 7.32 2.22
N LEU A 405 18.96 6.11 1.66
CA LEU A 405 17.81 5.70 0.83
C LEU A 405 16.49 5.62 1.63
N ALA A 406 16.55 5.33 2.93
CA ALA A 406 15.40 5.32 3.81
C ALA A 406 14.73 6.70 3.97
N GLU A 407 15.44 7.79 3.67
CA GLU A 407 14.87 9.14 3.57
C GLU A 407 14.08 9.37 2.27
N GLY A 408 14.04 8.40 1.36
CA GLY A 408 13.46 8.55 0.04
C GLY A 408 14.33 9.37 -0.91
N TRP A 409 14.12 9.17 -2.21
CA TRP A 409 15.02 9.69 -3.23
C TRP A 409 15.15 11.22 -3.35
N LEU A 410 14.20 12.04 -2.89
CA LEU A 410 14.34 13.50 -3.01
C LEU A 410 15.47 13.99 -2.11
N ARG A 411 15.44 13.55 -0.85
CA ARG A 411 16.46 13.84 0.16
C ARG A 411 17.77 13.10 -0.14
N ALA A 412 17.67 11.88 -0.66
CA ALA A 412 18.86 11.13 -1.07
C ALA A 412 19.57 11.80 -2.26
N ALA A 413 18.82 12.24 -3.29
CA ALA A 413 19.38 12.90 -4.46
C ALA A 413 20.06 14.23 -4.11
N GLU A 414 19.45 15.03 -3.23
CA GLU A 414 20.05 16.27 -2.73
C GLU A 414 21.42 16.02 -2.07
N LYS A 415 21.53 14.97 -1.25
CA LYS A 415 22.78 14.60 -0.57
C LYS A 415 23.81 13.95 -1.49
N ILE A 416 23.40 13.13 -2.45
CA ILE A 416 24.29 12.51 -3.44
C ILE A 416 24.84 13.57 -4.40
N GLY A 417 24.00 14.54 -4.79
CA GLY A 417 24.33 15.55 -5.77
C GLY A 417 24.63 14.95 -7.15
N LYS A 418 25.60 15.53 -7.86
CA LYS A 418 26.10 15.05 -9.17
C LYS A 418 25.00 14.90 -10.24
N GLY A 419 23.92 15.68 -10.16
CA GLY A 419 22.80 15.61 -11.09
C GLY A 419 21.89 14.38 -10.92
N SER A 420 22.03 13.64 -9.81
CA SER A 420 21.26 12.42 -9.53
C SER A 420 19.74 12.66 -9.47
N GLU A 421 19.31 13.88 -9.14
CA GLU A 421 17.92 14.32 -9.11
C GLU A 421 17.24 14.26 -10.48
N ARG A 422 18.01 14.36 -11.57
CA ARG A 422 17.47 14.28 -12.94
C ARG A 422 17.01 12.88 -13.33
N LEU A 423 17.40 11.88 -12.54
CA LEU A 423 17.10 10.47 -12.76
C LEU A 423 15.97 9.97 -11.84
N VAL A 424 15.38 10.86 -11.04
CA VAL A 424 14.25 10.57 -10.17
C VAL A 424 12.93 10.54 -10.96
N MET A 425 12.28 9.39 -11.01
CA MET A 425 11.03 9.18 -11.77
C MET A 425 9.79 9.44 -10.90
N ALA A 426 9.64 10.69 -10.43
CA ALA A 426 8.61 11.08 -9.45
C ALA A 426 7.62 12.14 -9.94
N VAL A 427 6.45 12.17 -9.31
CA VAL A 427 5.61 13.38 -9.27
C VAL A 427 5.30 13.73 -7.82
N LYS A 428 5.54 14.99 -7.43
CA LYS A 428 5.45 15.47 -6.03
C LYS A 428 6.28 14.62 -5.04
N GLY A 429 7.39 14.05 -5.51
CA GLY A 429 8.27 13.18 -4.72
C GLY A 429 7.80 11.73 -4.57
N LEU A 430 6.59 11.38 -5.01
CA LEU A 430 6.12 9.98 -5.00
C LEU A 430 6.52 9.27 -6.30
N GLY A 431 7.12 8.08 -6.19
CA GLY A 431 7.55 7.27 -7.34
C GLY A 431 6.45 6.88 -8.28
N LEU A 432 6.71 7.01 -9.58
CA LEU A 432 5.80 6.54 -10.60
C LEU A 432 5.58 5.02 -10.47
N PRO A 433 4.36 4.52 -10.73
CA PRO A 433 4.07 3.10 -10.78
C PRO A 433 4.39 2.48 -12.15
N ALA A 434 4.03 1.21 -12.34
CA ALA A 434 4.40 0.33 -13.43
C ALA A 434 3.82 0.64 -14.83
N TYR A 435 3.64 1.92 -15.17
CA TYR A 435 3.18 2.34 -16.50
C TYR A 435 3.94 3.56 -16.98
N SER A 436 4.62 3.41 -18.12
CA SER A 436 5.39 4.47 -18.76
C SER A 436 4.45 5.57 -19.27
N PRO A 437 4.54 6.81 -18.77
CA PRO A 437 3.67 7.90 -19.23
C PRO A 437 3.87 8.25 -20.72
N ARG A 438 5.01 7.86 -21.31
CA ARG A 438 5.28 8.03 -22.76
C ARG A 438 4.32 7.21 -23.63
N ALA A 439 3.83 6.08 -23.10
CA ALA A 439 2.93 5.19 -23.83
C ALA A 439 1.45 5.50 -23.57
N PHE A 440 1.11 6.25 -22.51
CA PHE A 440 -0.27 6.47 -22.05
C PHE A 440 -0.48 7.92 -21.59
N TRP A 441 -0.95 8.79 -22.49
CA TRP A 441 -0.97 10.24 -22.25
C TRP A 441 -2.04 10.67 -21.25
N GLY A 442 -3.22 10.02 -21.24
CA GLY A 442 -4.21 10.22 -20.19
C GLY A 442 -3.66 9.81 -18.82
N HIS A 443 -2.91 8.70 -18.77
CA HIS A 443 -2.27 8.27 -17.54
C HIS A 443 -1.14 9.20 -17.08
N ALA A 444 -0.41 9.81 -18.02
CA ALA A 444 0.57 10.86 -17.70
C ALA A 444 -0.10 12.08 -17.04
N LEU A 445 -1.24 12.53 -17.57
CA LEU A 445 -2.04 13.60 -16.95
C LEU A 445 -2.51 13.20 -15.55
N ALA A 446 -3.00 11.96 -15.39
CA ALA A 446 -3.40 11.43 -14.10
C ALA A 446 -2.25 11.49 -13.08
N TYR A 447 -1.02 11.12 -13.46
CA TYR A 447 0.13 11.27 -12.57
C TYR A 447 0.40 12.72 -12.18
N ALA A 448 0.38 13.64 -13.14
CA ALA A 448 0.67 15.06 -12.94
C ALA A 448 -0.32 15.71 -11.95
N THR A 449 -1.61 15.41 -12.09
CA THR A 449 -2.69 16.06 -11.33
C THR A 449 -3.04 15.35 -10.02
N ASN A 450 -2.59 14.10 -9.81
CA ASN A 450 -2.92 13.35 -8.61
C ASN A 450 -2.47 14.09 -7.33
N VAL A 451 -3.38 14.19 -6.37
CA VAL A 451 -3.24 14.93 -5.11
C VAL A 451 -2.15 14.39 -4.19
N ARG A 452 -1.85 13.08 -4.26
CA ARG A 452 -0.79 12.45 -3.43
C ARG A 452 0.56 12.28 -4.15
N GLY A 453 0.67 12.76 -5.39
CA GLY A 453 1.84 12.54 -6.25
C GLY A 453 1.68 11.39 -7.24
N GLY A 454 2.79 10.94 -7.83
CA GLY A 454 2.84 9.97 -8.93
C GLY A 454 2.18 8.63 -8.60
N CYS A 455 0.91 8.47 -8.96
CA CYS A 455 0.16 7.26 -8.62
C CYS A 455 -1.02 7.00 -9.57
N HIS A 456 -1.26 5.72 -9.87
CA HIS A 456 -2.22 5.25 -10.87
C HIS A 456 -3.65 5.03 -10.33
N LEU A 457 -3.85 4.90 -9.01
CA LEU A 457 -5.13 4.40 -8.47
C LEU A 457 -6.26 5.43 -8.39
N ARG A 458 -5.96 6.75 -8.36
CA ARG A 458 -7.03 7.77 -8.32
C ARG A 458 -7.68 8.00 -9.68
N ALA A 459 -6.89 7.88 -10.75
CA ALA A 459 -7.36 7.94 -12.12
C ALA A 459 -6.62 6.86 -12.93
N TYR A 460 -7.21 5.66 -12.97
CA TYR A 460 -6.59 4.49 -13.58
C TYR A 460 -6.84 4.43 -15.09
N MET A 461 -6.25 5.38 -15.82
CA MET A 461 -6.45 5.54 -17.27
C MET A 461 -5.98 4.35 -18.12
N ILE A 462 -5.18 3.45 -17.55
CA ILE A 462 -4.88 2.15 -18.17
C ILE A 462 -6.16 1.35 -18.48
N ALA A 463 -7.23 1.50 -17.68
CA ALA A 463 -8.48 0.81 -17.96
C ALA A 463 -9.08 1.20 -19.31
N PRO A 464 -9.34 2.49 -19.63
CA PRO A 464 -9.82 2.87 -20.96
C PRO A 464 -8.73 2.84 -22.04
N GLU A 465 -7.49 3.22 -21.74
CA GLU A 465 -6.41 3.37 -22.73
C GLU A 465 -5.83 2.02 -23.17
N VAL A 466 -5.83 1.01 -22.31
CA VAL A 466 -5.29 -0.32 -22.60
C VAL A 466 -6.40 -1.36 -22.62
N LEU A 467 -7.15 -1.50 -21.51
CA LEU A 467 -8.08 -2.61 -21.29
C LEU A 467 -9.45 -2.42 -21.96
N GLY A 468 -9.77 -1.21 -22.42
CA GLY A 468 -11.05 -0.91 -23.06
C GLY A 468 -12.24 -0.71 -22.11
N VAL A 469 -11.99 -0.41 -20.83
CA VAL A 469 -13.04 -0.25 -19.81
C VAL A 469 -13.11 1.20 -19.31
N PRO A 470 -14.27 1.89 -19.35
CA PRO A 470 -15.56 1.43 -19.87
C PRO A 470 -15.62 1.42 -21.42
N LYS A 471 -14.72 2.13 -22.08
CA LYS A 471 -14.60 2.19 -23.54
C LYS A 471 -13.13 2.34 -23.92
N LYS A 472 -12.72 1.68 -25.01
CA LYS A 472 -11.36 1.82 -25.56
C LYS A 472 -11.11 3.24 -26.04
N MET A 473 -9.99 3.79 -25.58
CA MET A 473 -9.46 5.09 -26.00
C MET A 473 -8.07 4.93 -26.58
N ASP A 474 -7.72 5.75 -27.57
CA ASP A 474 -6.36 5.82 -28.10
C ASP A 474 -5.42 6.36 -27.01
N PRO A 475 -4.35 5.65 -26.63
CA PRO A 475 -3.44 6.09 -25.57
C PRO A 475 -2.54 7.29 -25.96
N LEU A 476 -2.45 7.66 -27.25
CA LEU A 476 -1.53 8.68 -27.79
C LEU A 476 -2.24 9.95 -28.28
N THR A 477 -3.46 10.21 -27.79
CA THR A 477 -4.20 11.45 -28.06
C THR A 477 -4.46 12.24 -26.78
N THR A 478 -4.53 13.56 -26.91
CA THR A 478 -4.98 14.46 -25.83
C THR A 478 -6.51 14.63 -25.80
N GLU A 479 -7.21 14.24 -26.87
CA GLU A 479 -8.65 14.43 -26.99
C GLU A 479 -9.43 13.53 -26.01
N GLY A 480 -10.36 14.13 -25.26
CA GLY A 480 -11.27 13.41 -24.35
C GLY A 480 -10.59 12.77 -23.13
N LYS A 481 -9.42 13.25 -22.73
CA LYS A 481 -8.62 12.67 -21.61
C LYS A 481 -8.82 13.32 -20.24
N ALA A 482 -9.21 14.59 -20.21
CA ALA A 482 -9.29 15.40 -18.98
C ALA A 482 -10.64 15.30 -18.27
#